data_AF-A0A7K4DS20-F1
#
_entry.id   AF-A0A7K4DS20-F1
#
_cell.length_a   1.000
_cell.length_b   1.000
_cell.length_c   1.000
_cell.angle_alpha   90.00
_cell.angle_beta   90.00
_cell.angle_gamma   90.00
#
_symmetry.space_group_name_H-M   'P 1'
#
loop_
_entity.id
_entity.type
_entity.pdbx_description
1 polymer ?
#
loop_
_entity_poly.entity_id
_entity_poly.type
_entity_poly.pdbx_seq_one_letter_code
_entity_poly.pdbx_strand_id
1 'polypeptide(L)' 'MTQTGYDQKDLEKYESLQKDYKKLLADYEEIESDSPHAVIDKKIKELSDKQKEIQEFSAKLSRK' A
#
# COMPACT_ATOMS: atom_id res chain seq x y z
N MET A 1 -12.71 -1.11 -45.02
CA MET A 1 -11.93 -2.20 -44.39
C MET A 1 -10.63 -1.60 -43.87
N THR A 2 -10.65 -1.02 -42.67
CA THR A 2 -9.54 -0.24 -42.14
C THR A 2 -8.57 -1.14 -41.38
N GLN A 3 -7.53 -1.55 -42.09
CA GLN A 3 -6.14 -1.52 -41.65
C GLN A 3 -5.87 -2.06 -40.23
N THR A 4 -6.00 -3.37 -40.04
CA THR A 4 -5.26 -4.10 -39.00
C THR A 4 -3.80 -4.14 -39.38
N GLY A 5 -3.08 -3.08 -39.03
CA GLY A 5 -1.63 -2.98 -39.16
C GLY A 5 -1.13 -2.17 -37.98
N TYR A 6 -1.29 -2.70 -36.76
CA TYR A 6 -0.41 -2.25 -35.69
C TYR A 6 0.99 -2.68 -36.13
N ASP A 7 1.86 -1.69 -36.36
CA ASP A 7 3.24 -1.94 -36.74
C ASP A 7 3.84 -2.84 -35.65
N GLN A 8 4.59 -3.89 -36.00
CA GLN A 8 5.17 -4.81 -35.02
C GLN A 8 5.93 -4.05 -33.91
N LYS A 9 6.48 -2.88 -34.27
CA LYS A 9 7.12 -1.91 -33.38
C LYS A 9 6.18 -1.32 -32.32
N ASP A 10 4.91 -1.06 -32.65
CA ASP A 10 3.92 -0.57 -31.70
C ASP A 10 3.54 -1.65 -30.67
N LEU A 11 3.47 -2.91 -31.11
CA LEU A 11 3.28 -4.07 -30.24
C LEU A 11 4.46 -4.27 -29.29
N GLU A 12 5.69 -4.26 -29.80
CA GLU A 12 6.91 -4.36 -28.99
C GLU A 12 7.03 -3.21 -27.97
N LYS A 13 6.68 -2.00 -28.40
CA LYS A 13 6.68 -0.81 -27.53
C LYS A 13 5.61 -0.91 -26.44
N TYR A 14 4.43 -1.42 -26.77
CA TYR A 14 3.38 -1.67 -25.80
C TYR A 14 3.81 -2.71 -24.75
N GLU A 15 4.41 -3.82 -25.18
CA GLU A 15 4.93 -4.85 -24.27
C GLU A 15 6.04 -4.32 -23.35
N SER A 16 6.95 -3.49 -23.87
CA SER A 16 7.98 -2.83 -23.06
C SER A 16 7.37 -1.92 -22.00
N LEU A 17 6.41 -1.07 -22.38
CA LEU A 17 5.71 -0.19 -21.44
C LEU A 17 4.97 -0.97 -20.35
N GLN A 18 4.39 -2.12 -20.70
CA GLN A 18 3.74 -2.99 -19.73
C GLN A 18 4.72 -3.57 -18.71
N LYS A 19 5.93 -3.96 -19.14
CA LYS A 19 6.99 -4.45 -18.25
C LYS A 19 7.49 -3.34 -17.33
N ASP A 20 7.74 -2.14 -17.87
CA ASP A 20 8.20 -0.99 -17.10
C ASP A 20 7.17 -0.58 -16.05
N TYR A 21 5.88 -0.58 -16.40
CA TYR A 21 4.79 -0.31 -15.46
C TYR A 21 4.74 -1.33 -14.32
N LYS A 22 4.84 -2.63 -14.61
CA LYS A 22 4.85 -3.68 -13.58
C LYS A 22 6.03 -3.54 -12.64
N LYS A 23 7.20 -3.16 -13.16
CA LYS A 23 8.39 -2.92 -12.34
C LYS A 23 8.19 -1.71 -11.43
N LEU A 24 7.67 -0.61 -11.96
CA LEU A 24 7.39 0.60 -11.19
C LEU A 24 6.35 0.35 -10.08
N LEU A 25 5.34 -0.48 -10.34
CA LEU A 25 4.35 -0.87 -9.34
C LEU A 25 4.99 -1.69 -8.20
N ALA A 26 5.85 -2.65 -8.53
CA ALA A 26 6.56 -3.45 -7.53
C ALA A 26 7.52 -2.58 -6.69
N ASP A 27 8.27 -1.68 -7.33
CA ASP A 27 9.15 -0.74 -6.64
C ASP A 27 8.34 0.19 -5.70
N TYR A 28 7.14 0.61 -6.10
CA TYR A 28 6.25 1.41 -5.25
C TYR A 28 5.72 0.62 -4.05
N GLU A 29 5.26 -0.61 -4.25
CA GLU A 29 4.78 -1.49 -3.17
C GLU A 29 5.90 -1.83 -2.17
N GLU A 30 7.14 -2.00 -2.65
CA GLU A 30 8.32 -2.20 -1.81
C GLU A 30 8.62 -0.95 -0.98
N ILE A 31 8.61 0.24 -1.60
CA ILE A 31 8.80 1.52 -0.90
C ILE A 31 7.65 1.79 0.09
N GLU A 32 6.41 1.48 -0.25
CA GLU A 32 5.26 1.62 0.66
C GLU A 32 5.38 0.68 1.87
N SER A 33 5.86 -0.55 1.64
CA SER A 33 6.07 -1.55 2.68
C SER A 33 7.26 -1.22 3.59
N ASP A 34 8.34 -0.66 3.04
CA ASP A 34 9.52 -0.19 3.78
C ASP A 34 9.34 1.25 4.29
N SER A 35 8.23 1.91 3.93
CA SER A 35 7.98 3.29 4.33
C SER A 35 7.81 3.33 5.85
N PRO A 36 8.59 4.18 6.55
CA PRO A 36 8.44 4.36 7.98
C PRO A 36 7.01 4.78 8.35
N HIS A 37 6.23 5.35 7.42
CA HIS A 37 4.81 5.66 7.63
C HIS A 37 3.96 4.44 7.93
N ALA A 38 4.06 3.33 7.17
CA ALA A 38 3.26 2.13 7.43
C ALA A 38 3.59 1.50 8.80
N VAL A 39 4.88 1.54 9.17
CA VAL A 39 5.35 1.10 10.49
C VAL A 39 4.87 2.04 11.60
N ILE A 40 4.86 3.34 11.36
CA ILE A 40 4.38 4.37 12.28
C ILE A 40 2.88 4.25 12.47
N ASP A 41 2.08 4.10 11.40
CA ASP A 41 0.63 3.93 11.47
C ASP A 41 0.25 2.67 12.25
N LYS A 42 0.98 1.56 12.03
CA LYS A 42 0.80 0.34 12.81
C LYS A 42 1.08 0.56 14.30
N LYS A 43 2.14 1.31 14.64
CA LYS A 43 2.47 1.67 16.03
C LYS A 43 1.46 2.62 16.65
N ILE A 44 0.96 3.61 15.91
CA ILE A 44 -0.08 4.54 16.37
C ILE A 44 -1.38 3.78 16.66
N LYS A 45 -1.75 2.83 15.80
CA LYS A 45 -2.91 1.96 16.03
C LYS A 45 -2.74 1.12 17.30
N GLU A 46 -1.60 0.46 17.46
CA GLU A 46 -1.31 -0.36 18.64
C GLU A 46 -1.34 0.48 19.94
N LEU A 47 -0.77 1.69 19.92
CA LEU A 47 -0.82 2.62 21.05
C LEU A 47 -2.24 3.07 21.38
N SER A 48 -3.05 3.35 20.35
CA SER A 48 -4.45 3.75 20.51
C SER A 48 -5.31 2.64 21.13
N ASP A 49 -5.08 1.40 20.72
CA ASP A 49 -5.79 0.24 21.28
C ASP A 49 -5.43 0.01 22.75
N LYS A 50 -4.14 0.09 23.10
CA LYS A 50 -3.68 0.03 24.50
C LYS A 50 -4.27 1.16 25.35
N GLN A 51 -4.39 2.36 24.81
CA GLN A 51 -5.01 3.49 25.52
C GLN A 51 -6.49 3.24 25.83
N LYS A 52 -7.24 2.64 24.91
CA LYS A 52 -8.65 2.25 25.16
C LYS A 52 -8.75 1.21 26.25
N GLU A 53 -7.91 0.18 26.25
CA GLU A 53 -7.88 -0.83 27.31
C GLU A 53 -7.64 -0.20 28.68
N ILE A 54 -6.67 0.71 28.80
CA ILE A 54 -6.39 1.45 30.04
C ILE A 54 -7.62 2.24 30.50
N GLN A 55 -8.31 2.92 29.58
CA GLN A 55 -9.52 3.68 29.89
C GLN A 55 -10.65 2.77 30.38
N GLU A 56 -10.85 1.62 29.74
CA GLU A 56 -11.84 0.64 30.17
C GLU A 56 -11.53 0.07 31.56
N PHE A 57 -10.27 -0.27 31.82
CA PHE A 57 -9.84 -0.73 33.14
C PHE A 57 -10.03 0.35 34.20
N SER A 58 -9.65 1.59 33.91
CA SER A 58 -9.82 2.73 34.82
C SER A 58 -11.29 3.01 35.12
N ALA A 59 -12.16 2.92 34.10
CA ALA A 59 -13.61 3.08 34.26
C ALA A 59 -14.23 1.95 35.11
N LYS A 60 -13.75 0.71 34.96
CA LYS A 60 -14.16 -0.42 35.81
C LYS A 60 -13.73 -0.22 37.26
N LEU A 61 -12.50 0.26 37.48
CA LEU A 61 -11.96 0.53 38.82
C LEU A 61 -12.66 1.69 39.53
N SER A 62 -13.06 2.73 38.79
CA SER A 62 -13.73 3.91 39.36
C SER A 62 -15.23 3.69 39.67
N ARG A 63 -15.82 2.60 39.19
CA ARG A 63 -17.23 2.22 39.48
C ARG A 63 -17.38 1.35 40.73
N LYS A 64 -16.30 1.16 41.50
CA LYS A 64 -16.26 0.38 42.74
C LYS A 64 -16.03 1.31 43.92
#